data_AF-A0A7U7G966-F1
#
_entry.id   AF-A0A7U7G966-F1
#
_cell.length_a   1.000
_cell.length_b   1.000
_cell.length_c   1.000
_cell.angle_alpha   90.00
_cell.angle_beta   90.00
_cell.angle_gamma   90.00
#
_symmetry.space_group_name_H-M   'P 1'
#
loop_
_entity.id
_entity.type
_entity.pdbx_description
1 polymer ?
#
loop_
_entity_poly.entity_id
_entity_poly.type
_entity_poly.pdbx_seq_one_letter_code
_entity_poly.pdbx_strand_id
1 'polypeptide(L)'
;MFAHYGPPARAAVGAARAGEQGRGFAVVAGEVRKLAQRSADAAKEIKSLITDSVNKVESGGKLVEQSGQTLKEIVVSVKKVSDIVAEIAAASREQAGGIEQVNKAILSMDQVTQQNAALVEETAAASHAMGEQAQELQKLMGFFTLDQRAVATNRVATAPRSPTSAKFATSVKARPAARPLPVKSQPGHHRRRPDPDPVAQIIPVGRKTTATTAASQEWEEF
;
A
#
# COMPACT_ATOMS: atom_id res chain seq x y z
N MET A 1 -26.23 53.09 42.46
CA MET A 1 -26.13 54.22 43.41
C MET A 1 -25.03 55.20 42.99
N PHE A 2 -25.10 55.78 41.79
CA PHE A 2 -24.18 56.84 41.34
C PHE A 2 -24.89 57.67 40.24
N ALA A 3 -25.75 58.60 40.64
CA ALA A 3 -26.37 59.54 39.71
C ALA A 3 -26.89 60.77 40.46
N HIS A 4 -26.00 61.64 40.94
CA HIS A 4 -26.37 63.01 41.31
C HIS A 4 -25.14 63.94 41.39
N TYR A 5 -24.33 63.99 40.33
CA TYR A 5 -23.51 65.17 40.07
C TYR A 5 -24.24 65.99 39.02
N GLY A 6 -24.80 67.14 39.44
CA GLY A 6 -25.38 68.09 38.50
C GLY A 6 -24.33 68.52 37.48
N PRO A 7 -24.69 68.70 36.20
CA PRO A 7 -23.72 68.98 35.15
C PRO A 7 -22.94 70.26 35.47
N PRO A 8 -21.64 70.35 35.10
CA PRO A 8 -20.78 71.52 35.37
C PRO A 8 -21.39 72.85 34.86
N ALA A 9 -22.35 72.78 33.95
CA ALA A 9 -23.20 73.88 33.52
C ALA A 9 -23.93 74.60 34.68
N ARG A 10 -24.39 73.88 35.72
CA ARG A 10 -25.09 74.49 36.87
C ARG A 10 -24.16 75.36 37.73
N ALA A 11 -22.88 75.00 37.86
CA ALA A 11 -21.88 75.77 38.59
C ALA A 11 -21.47 77.05 37.83
N ALA A 12 -21.35 76.98 36.51
CA ALA A 12 -21.03 78.13 35.66
C ALA A 12 -22.14 79.21 35.68
N VAL A 13 -23.42 78.79 35.70
CA VAL A 13 -24.57 79.71 35.79
C VAL A 13 -24.67 80.38 37.16
N GLY A 14 -24.28 79.68 38.24
CA GLY A 14 -24.18 80.27 39.58
C GLY A 14 -23.05 81.29 39.71
N ALA A 15 -21.90 81.04 39.07
CA ALA A 15 -20.75 81.95 39.05
C ALA A 15 -21.03 83.28 38.32
N ALA A 16 -21.77 83.26 37.21
CA ALA A 16 -22.17 84.47 36.50
C ALA A 16 -23.11 85.37 37.34
N ARG A 17 -23.91 84.76 38.22
CA ARG A 17 -24.86 85.46 39.11
C ARG A 17 -24.20 86.05 40.36
N ALA A 18 -22.98 85.62 40.70
CA ALA A 18 -22.23 86.01 41.91
C ALA A 18 -21.20 87.14 41.70
N GLY A 19 -21.10 87.72 40.49
CA GLY A 19 -20.19 88.84 40.21
C GLY A 19 -18.70 88.47 40.34
N GLU A 20 -17.88 89.39 40.88
CA GLU A 20 -16.41 89.23 41.07
C GLU A 20 -16.04 87.95 41.87
N GLN A 21 -16.84 87.60 42.88
CA GLN A 21 -16.61 86.42 43.74
C GLN A 21 -16.80 85.08 42.99
N GLY A 22 -17.52 85.08 41.87
CA GLY A 22 -17.77 83.89 41.05
C GLY A 22 -16.65 83.53 40.07
N ARG A 23 -15.67 84.42 39.86
CA ARG A 23 -14.61 84.20 38.85
C ARG A 23 -13.76 82.97 39.13
N GLY A 24 -13.43 82.70 40.39
CA GLY A 24 -12.69 81.49 40.79
C GLY A 24 -13.47 80.20 40.50
N PHE A 25 -14.77 80.17 40.82
CA PHE A 25 -15.63 79.03 40.53
C PHE A 25 -15.84 78.80 39.03
N ALA A 26 -15.90 79.86 38.22
CA ALA A 26 -16.00 79.75 36.77
C ALA A 26 -14.75 79.10 36.15
N VAL A 27 -13.54 79.45 36.62
CA VAL A 27 -12.28 78.85 36.16
C VAL A 27 -12.22 77.37 36.55
N VAL A 28 -12.56 77.03 37.79
CA VAL A 28 -12.60 75.63 38.26
C VAL A 28 -13.65 74.82 37.47
N ALA A 29 -14.83 75.37 37.19
CA ALA A 29 -15.85 74.70 36.39
C ALA A 29 -15.40 74.47 34.94
N GLY A 30 -14.64 75.41 34.36
CA GLY A 30 -14.02 75.26 33.04
C GLY A 30 -12.97 74.16 33.02
N GLU A 31 -12.12 74.08 34.04
CA GLU A 31 -11.08 73.06 34.14
C GLU A 31 -11.67 71.66 34.38
N VAL A 32 -12.69 71.55 35.24
CA VAL A 32 -13.45 70.31 35.43
C VAL A 32 -14.14 69.86 34.15
N ARG A 33 -14.71 70.80 33.37
CA ARG A 33 -15.32 70.47 32.06
C ARG A 33 -14.28 69.97 31.06
N LYS A 34 -13.11 70.62 30.98
CA LYS A 34 -12.00 70.18 30.11
C LYS A 34 -11.50 68.80 30.50
N LEU A 35 -11.31 68.53 31.80
CA LEU A 35 -10.90 67.22 32.30
C LEU A 35 -11.96 66.16 31.98
N ALA A 36 -13.23 66.44 32.22
CA ALA A 36 -14.33 65.54 31.91
C ALA A 36 -14.42 65.22 30.41
N GLN A 37 -14.21 66.23 29.54
CA GLN A 37 -14.20 66.03 28.10
C GLN A 37 -13.01 65.15 27.67
N ARG A 38 -11.80 65.41 28.19
CA ARG A 38 -10.63 64.56 27.93
C ARG A 38 -10.84 63.12 28.43
N SER A 39 -11.43 62.93 29.61
CA SER A 39 -11.77 61.60 30.12
C SER A 39 -12.80 60.89 29.26
N ALA A 40 -13.81 61.61 28.75
CA ALA A 40 -14.82 61.04 27.86
C ALA A 40 -14.23 60.60 26.51
N ASP A 41 -13.32 61.38 25.95
CA ASP A 41 -12.66 61.03 24.69
C ASP A 41 -11.70 59.84 24.87
N ALA A 42 -10.89 59.83 25.94
CA ALA A 42 -10.06 58.67 26.28
C ALA A 42 -10.89 57.39 26.52
N ALA A 43 -12.05 57.50 27.18
CA ALA A 43 -12.95 56.37 27.38
C ALA A 43 -13.51 55.82 26.06
N LYS A 44 -13.80 56.68 25.06
CA LYS A 44 -14.22 56.25 23.73
C LYS A 44 -13.10 55.52 22.98
N GLU A 45 -11.87 56.03 23.06
CA GLU A 45 -10.70 55.38 22.45
C GLU A 45 -10.46 54.00 23.06
N ILE A 46 -10.52 53.87 24.39
CA ILE A 46 -10.43 52.58 25.08
C ILE A 46 -11.53 51.63 24.59
N LYS A 47 -12.77 52.11 24.49
CA LYS A 47 -13.88 51.29 23.97
C LYS A 47 -13.63 50.81 22.54
N SER A 48 -13.07 51.66 21.68
CA SER A 48 -12.72 51.28 20.31
C SER A 48 -11.65 50.19 20.30
N LEU A 49 -10.55 50.37 21.03
CA LEU A 49 -9.46 49.39 21.12
C LEU A 49 -9.92 48.05 21.69
N ILE A 50 -10.82 48.06 22.68
CA ILE A 50 -11.43 46.84 23.21
C ILE A 50 -12.26 46.13 22.13
N THR A 51 -13.09 46.89 21.40
CA THR A 51 -13.92 46.33 20.32
C THR A 51 -13.05 45.70 19.24
N ASP A 52 -11.98 46.38 18.84
CA ASP A 52 -11.03 45.86 17.85
C ASP A 52 -10.31 44.61 18.36
N SER A 53 -9.94 44.58 19.64
CA SER A 53 -9.30 43.42 20.28
C SER A 53 -10.24 42.22 20.32
N VAL A 54 -11.52 42.41 20.65
CA VAL A 54 -12.54 41.34 20.63
C VAL A 54 -12.69 40.79 19.21
N ASN A 55 -12.80 41.66 18.20
CA ASN A 55 -12.90 41.24 16.80
C ASN A 55 -11.68 40.44 16.34
N LYS A 56 -10.47 40.84 16.76
CA LYS A 56 -9.23 40.10 16.47
C LYS A 56 -9.19 38.75 17.17
N VAL A 57 -9.63 38.66 18.43
CA VAL A 57 -9.71 37.38 19.17
C VAL A 57 -10.73 36.45 18.52
N GLU A 58 -11.89 36.94 18.11
CA GLU A 58 -12.89 36.12 17.41
C GLU A 58 -12.35 35.60 16.07
N SER A 59 -11.71 36.46 15.30
CA SER A 59 -11.07 36.09 14.02
C SER A 59 -9.94 35.08 14.22
N GLY A 60 -9.10 35.30 15.25
CA GLY A 60 -8.05 34.37 15.64
C GLY A 60 -8.61 33.02 16.07
N GLY A 61 -9.71 33.00 16.82
CA GLY A 61 -10.41 31.79 17.20
C GLY A 61 -10.88 30.97 15.99
N LYS A 62 -11.45 31.63 14.97
CA LYS A 62 -11.85 30.95 13.72
C LYS A 62 -10.67 30.33 12.98
N LEU A 63 -9.53 31.03 12.90
CA LEU A 63 -8.32 30.50 12.27
C LEU A 63 -7.73 29.32 13.04
N VAL A 64 -7.76 29.36 14.38
CA VAL A 64 -7.31 28.25 15.22
C VAL A 64 -8.22 27.04 15.05
N GLU A 65 -9.54 27.22 14.99
CA GLU A 65 -10.48 26.11 14.74
C GLU A 65 -10.24 25.47 13.37
N GLN A 66 -10.06 26.28 12.32
CA GLN A 66 -9.71 25.79 10.98
C GLN A 66 -8.39 25.02 10.98
N SER A 67 -7.36 25.57 11.63
CA SER A 67 -6.06 24.90 11.76
C SER A 67 -6.18 23.59 12.54
N GLY A 68 -6.99 23.57 13.59
CA GLY A 68 -7.30 22.37 14.36
C GLY A 68 -7.98 21.29 13.51
N GLN A 69 -8.89 21.67 12.62
CA GLN A 69 -9.52 20.75 11.68
C GLN A 69 -8.51 20.17 10.67
N THR A 70 -7.67 21.02 10.07
CA THR A 70 -6.60 20.57 9.16
C THR A 70 -5.62 19.63 9.85
N LEU A 71 -5.23 19.91 11.10
CA LEU A 71 -4.36 19.03 11.87
C LEU A 71 -5.01 17.66 12.15
N LYS A 72 -6.32 17.61 12.42
CA LYS A 72 -7.06 16.34 12.54
C LYS A 72 -7.02 15.54 11.23
N GLU A 73 -7.20 16.21 10.09
CA GLU A 73 -7.11 15.57 8.77
C GLU A 73 -5.72 15.03 8.46
N ILE A 74 -4.67 15.76 8.87
CA ILE A 74 -3.28 15.29 8.78
C ILE A 74 -3.10 14.02 9.61
N VAL A 75 -3.56 13.99 10.87
CA VAL A 75 -3.46 12.80 11.73
C VAL A 75 -4.18 11.59 11.11
N VAL A 76 -5.36 11.80 10.53
CA VAL A 76 -6.09 10.74 9.81
C VAL A 76 -5.30 10.24 8.60
N SER A 77 -4.69 11.15 7.85
CA SER A 77 -3.88 10.80 6.67
C SER A 77 -2.62 10.03 7.04
N VAL A 78 -1.93 10.42 8.12
CA VAL A 78 -0.76 9.70 8.65
C VAL A 78 -1.14 8.29 9.10
N LYS A 79 -2.30 8.10 9.75
CA LYS A 79 -2.80 6.77 10.11
C LYS A 79 -3.00 5.89 8.87
N LYS A 80 -3.66 6.41 7.83
CA LYS A 80 -3.84 5.67 6.56
C LYS A 80 -2.50 5.25 5.94
N VAL A 81 -1.50 6.13 5.95
CA VAL A 81 -0.15 5.78 5.45
C VAL A 81 0.46 4.66 6.30
N SER A 82 0.32 4.72 7.63
CA SER A 82 0.79 3.66 8.53
C SER A 82 0.11 2.32 8.25
N ASP A 83 -1.20 2.32 7.98
CA ASP A 83 -1.95 1.11 7.64
C ASP A 83 -1.45 0.50 6.31
N ILE A 84 -1.22 1.35 5.29
CA ILE A 84 -0.65 0.92 4.00
C ILE A 84 0.74 0.31 4.19
N VAL A 85 1.60 0.92 5.02
CA VAL A 85 2.93 0.37 5.30
C VAL A 85 2.84 -0.99 5.99
N ALA A 86 1.88 -1.17 6.91
CA ALA A 86 1.65 -2.46 7.55
C ALA A 86 1.17 -3.53 6.55
N GLU A 87 0.27 -3.17 5.64
CA GLU A 87 -0.18 -4.04 4.54
C GLU A 87 0.97 -4.40 3.59
N ILE A 88 1.82 -3.43 3.20
CA ILE A 88 3.01 -3.68 2.39
C ILE A 88 3.94 -4.65 3.10
N ALA A 89 4.21 -4.45 4.39
CA ALA A 89 5.08 -5.34 5.16
C ALA A 89 4.52 -6.77 5.24
N ALA A 90 3.20 -6.92 5.38
CA ALA A 90 2.55 -8.23 5.34
C ALA A 90 2.68 -8.89 3.95
N ALA A 91 2.36 -8.15 2.89
CA ALA A 91 2.49 -8.63 1.51
C ALA A 91 3.94 -8.98 1.15
N SER A 92 4.92 -8.20 1.59
CA SER A 92 6.35 -8.48 1.39
C SER A 92 6.79 -9.78 2.07
N ARG A 93 6.27 -10.09 3.27
CA ARG A 93 6.53 -11.37 3.94
C ARG A 93 5.91 -12.54 3.19
N GLU A 94 4.68 -12.38 2.69
CA GLU A 94 4.03 -13.42 1.88
C GLU A 94 4.78 -13.66 0.56
N GLN A 95 5.19 -12.58 -0.12
CA GLN A 95 6.00 -12.66 -1.34
C GLN A 95 7.35 -13.33 -1.09
N ALA A 96 8.03 -13.03 0.03
CA ALA A 96 9.26 -13.71 0.39
C ALA A 96 9.06 -15.23 0.52
N GLY A 97 7.98 -15.65 1.20
CA GLY A 97 7.59 -17.06 1.27
C GLY A 97 7.26 -17.66 -0.11
N GLY A 98 6.59 -16.91 -0.97
CA GLY A 98 6.33 -17.30 -2.36
C GLY A 98 7.61 -17.49 -3.19
N ILE A 99 8.60 -16.62 -3.01
CA ILE A 99 9.90 -16.72 -3.69
C ILE A 99 10.65 -17.98 -3.22
N GLU A 100 10.60 -18.32 -1.93
CA GLU A 100 11.19 -19.58 -1.44
C GLU A 100 10.54 -20.82 -2.09
N GLN A 101 9.22 -20.80 -2.28
CA GLN A 101 8.51 -21.88 -2.98
C GLN A 101 8.91 -21.97 -4.45
N VAL A 102 9.01 -20.83 -5.14
CA VAL A 102 9.49 -20.77 -6.52
C VAL A 102 10.93 -21.31 -6.62
N ASN A 103 11.81 -20.94 -5.70
CA ASN A 103 13.18 -21.44 -5.66
C ASN A 103 13.22 -22.97 -5.52
N LYS A 104 12.43 -23.54 -4.59
CA LYS A 104 12.30 -25.00 -4.44
C LYS A 104 11.80 -25.67 -5.71
N ALA A 105 10.81 -25.08 -6.39
CA ALA A 105 10.30 -25.61 -7.65
C ALA A 105 11.36 -25.60 -8.77
N ILE A 106 12.17 -24.53 -8.85
CA ILE A 106 13.28 -24.43 -9.82
C ILE A 106 14.34 -25.51 -9.55
N LEU A 107 14.72 -25.72 -8.29
CA LEU A 107 15.66 -26.79 -7.93
C LEU A 107 15.13 -28.18 -8.30
N SER A 108 13.84 -28.43 -8.08
CA SER A 108 13.20 -29.69 -8.51
C SER A 108 13.17 -29.83 -10.03
N MET A 109 12.89 -28.75 -10.76
CA MET A 109 12.93 -28.76 -12.22
C MET A 109 14.34 -29.02 -12.75
N ASP A 110 15.36 -28.44 -12.12
CA ASP A 110 16.76 -28.70 -12.47
C ASP A 110 17.13 -30.16 -12.26
N GLN A 111 16.75 -30.76 -11.12
CA GLN A 111 16.97 -32.18 -10.86
C GLN A 111 16.31 -33.09 -11.92
N VAL A 112 15.04 -32.82 -12.28
CA VAL A 112 14.35 -33.58 -13.35
C VAL A 112 15.02 -33.37 -14.70
N THR A 113 15.52 -32.16 -14.97
CA THR A 113 16.24 -31.85 -16.22
C THR A 113 17.55 -32.63 -16.31
N GLN A 114 18.32 -32.70 -15.22
CA GLN A 114 19.53 -33.51 -15.13
C GLN A 114 19.23 -35.00 -15.28
N GLN A 115 18.17 -35.50 -14.63
CA GLN A 115 17.74 -36.89 -14.77
C GLN A 115 17.35 -37.20 -16.21
N ASN A 116 16.63 -36.31 -16.89
CA ASN A 116 16.26 -36.49 -18.29
C ASN A 116 17.50 -36.52 -19.19
N ALA A 117 18.52 -35.69 -18.91
CA ALA A 117 19.78 -35.73 -19.65
C ALA A 117 20.48 -37.09 -19.48
N ALA A 118 20.58 -37.59 -18.24
CA ALA A 118 21.17 -38.89 -17.94
C ALA A 118 20.39 -40.04 -18.62
N LEU A 119 19.06 -40.00 -18.58
CA LEU A 119 18.21 -40.99 -19.25
C LEU A 119 18.39 -40.97 -20.77
N VAL A 120 18.59 -39.79 -21.36
CA VAL A 120 18.87 -39.68 -22.81
C VAL A 120 20.23 -40.28 -23.14
N GLU A 121 21.27 -40.04 -22.34
CA GLU A 121 22.58 -40.66 -22.51
C GLU A 121 22.51 -42.19 -22.38
N GLU A 122 21.81 -42.68 -21.36
CA GLU A 122 21.59 -44.12 -21.16
C GLU A 122 20.82 -44.74 -22.33
N THR A 123 19.77 -44.07 -22.81
CA THR A 123 18.96 -44.53 -23.94
C THR A 123 19.77 -44.55 -25.24
N ALA A 124 20.65 -43.55 -25.46
CA ALA A 124 21.54 -43.52 -26.60
C ALA A 124 22.55 -44.68 -26.56
N ALA A 125 23.13 -44.96 -25.39
CA ALA A 125 24.03 -46.10 -25.19
C ALA A 125 23.31 -47.45 -25.42
N ALA A 126 22.11 -47.62 -24.87
CA ALA A 126 21.29 -48.81 -25.10
C ALA A 126 20.94 -48.99 -26.59
N SER A 127 20.58 -47.91 -27.28
CA SER A 127 20.29 -47.92 -28.72
C SER A 127 21.51 -48.33 -29.55
N HIS A 128 22.71 -47.88 -29.17
CA HIS A 128 23.96 -48.29 -29.82
C HIS A 128 24.24 -49.79 -29.63
N ALA A 129 24.12 -50.29 -28.39
CA ALA A 129 24.31 -51.71 -28.08
C ALA A 129 23.29 -52.60 -28.82
N MET A 130 22.03 -52.19 -28.88
CA MET A 130 21.00 -52.88 -29.68
C MET A 130 21.35 -52.90 -31.17
N GLY A 131 21.92 -51.80 -31.69
CA GLY A 131 22.41 -51.71 -33.07
C GLY A 131 23.56 -52.69 -33.34
N GLU A 132 24.53 -52.79 -32.44
CA GLU A 132 25.64 -53.75 -32.54
C GLU A 132 25.14 -55.21 -32.51
N GLN A 133 24.22 -55.54 -31.61
CA GLN A 133 23.61 -56.87 -31.55
C GLN A 133 22.85 -57.23 -32.82
N ALA A 134 22.10 -56.28 -33.39
CA ALA A 134 21.39 -56.48 -34.64
C ALA A 134 22.37 -56.71 -35.82
N GLN A 135 23.48 -55.98 -35.88
CA GLN A 135 24.53 -56.19 -36.89
C GLN A 135 25.18 -57.57 -36.74
N GLU A 136 25.45 -58.01 -35.51
CA GLU A 136 26.03 -59.33 -35.26
C GLU A 136 25.09 -60.47 -35.67
N LEU A 137 23.80 -60.34 -35.35
CA LEU A 137 22.77 -61.28 -35.82
C LEU A 137 22.69 -61.32 -37.35
N GLN A 138 22.80 -60.17 -38.04
CA GLN A 138 22.85 -60.13 -39.50
C GLN A 138 24.07 -60.86 -40.07
N LYS A 139 25.26 -60.70 -39.46
CA LYS A 139 26.47 -61.44 -39.88
C LYS A 139 26.29 -62.95 -39.73
N LEU A 140 25.76 -63.40 -38.59
CA LEU A 140 25.48 -64.82 -38.32
C LEU A 140 24.47 -65.39 -39.32
N MET A 141 23.42 -64.64 -39.64
CA MET A 141 22.43 -65.02 -40.66
C MET A 141 23.02 -65.04 -42.07
N GLY A 142 24.00 -64.17 -42.38
CA GLY A 142 24.65 -64.08 -43.70
C GLY A 142 25.42 -65.33 -44.13
N PHE A 143 25.82 -66.19 -43.19
CA PHE A 143 26.40 -67.51 -43.50
C PHE A 143 25.36 -68.48 -44.09
N PHE A 144 24.08 -68.32 -43.75
CA PHE A 144 23.01 -69.16 -44.29
C PHE A 144 22.68 -68.73 -45.72
N THR A 145 23.43 -69.23 -46.68
CA THR A 145 23.08 -69.19 -48.11
C THR A 145 21.89 -70.12 -48.36
N LEU A 146 20.70 -69.53 -48.43
CA LEU A 146 19.54 -70.19 -49.02
C LEU A 146 19.79 -70.34 -50.52
N ASP A 147 20.08 -71.57 -50.95
CA ASP A 147 20.17 -71.93 -52.36
C ASP A 147 18.84 -71.51 -53.03
N GLN A 148 18.92 -70.50 -53.90
CA GLN A 148 17.77 -69.90 -54.59
C GLN A 148 17.10 -70.87 -55.58
N ARG A 149 17.48 -72.15 -55.55
CA ARG A 149 17.02 -73.23 -56.44
C ARG A 149 15.78 -73.96 -55.94
N ALA A 150 15.23 -73.60 -54.79
CA ALA A 150 14.03 -74.24 -54.22
C ALA A 150 12.78 -73.36 -54.07
N VAL A 151 12.74 -72.14 -54.67
CA VAL A 151 11.52 -71.29 -54.67
C VAL A 151 11.06 -70.97 -56.10
N ALA A 152 11.27 -71.90 -57.03
CA ALA A 152 10.76 -71.81 -58.40
C ALA A 152 9.65 -72.84 -58.70
N THR A 153 8.83 -73.24 -57.73
CA THR A 153 7.66 -74.11 -58.01
C THR A 153 6.48 -73.88 -57.06
N ASN A 154 6.07 -72.63 -56.82
CA ASN A 154 4.64 -72.39 -56.59
C ASN A 154 4.23 -70.93 -56.86
N ARG A 155 4.29 -70.52 -58.14
CA ARG A 155 3.50 -69.36 -58.59
C ARG A 155 2.14 -69.87 -59.06
N VAL A 156 1.19 -69.94 -58.12
CA VAL A 156 -0.24 -69.93 -58.49
C VAL A 156 -0.53 -68.54 -59.06
N ALA A 157 -0.95 -68.52 -60.31
CA ALA A 157 -1.27 -67.33 -61.06
C ALA A 157 -2.50 -66.62 -60.47
N THR A 158 -2.31 -65.44 -59.87
CA THR A 158 -3.36 -64.44 -59.70
C THR A 158 -3.22 -63.37 -60.78
N ALA A 159 -4.32 -63.16 -61.51
CA ALA A 159 -4.47 -62.30 -62.68
C ALA A 159 -4.03 -60.83 -62.47
N PRO A 160 -3.63 -60.12 -63.55
CA PRO A 160 -3.14 -58.74 -63.48
C PRO A 160 -4.29 -57.75 -63.25
N ARG A 161 -4.19 -56.93 -62.19
CA ARG A 161 -4.97 -55.69 -62.05
C ARG A 161 -4.13 -54.51 -62.55
N SER A 162 -4.73 -53.75 -63.45
CA SER A 162 -4.18 -52.58 -64.14
C SER A 162 -3.70 -51.48 -63.17
N PRO A 163 -2.66 -50.71 -63.53
CA PRO A 163 -2.18 -49.60 -62.71
C PRO A 163 -3.00 -48.33 -62.97
N THR A 164 -3.69 -47.82 -61.95
CA THR A 164 -4.18 -46.43 -61.96
C THR A 164 -3.09 -45.53 -61.39
N SER A 165 -2.54 -44.70 -62.28
CA SER A 165 -1.72 -43.53 -61.96
C SER A 165 -2.50 -42.53 -61.11
N ALA A 166 -2.00 -42.22 -59.92
CA ALA A 166 -2.33 -40.96 -59.24
C ALA A 166 -1.04 -40.38 -58.64
N LYS A 167 -0.46 -39.44 -59.37
CA LYS A 167 0.61 -38.55 -58.93
C LYS A 167 0.08 -37.67 -57.81
N PHE A 168 0.72 -37.67 -56.64
CA PHE A 168 0.84 -36.47 -55.82
C PHE A 168 2.20 -36.50 -55.11
N ALA A 169 3.13 -35.71 -55.64
CA ALA A 169 4.27 -35.21 -54.89
C ALA A 169 3.80 -34.05 -54.00
N THR A 170 4.34 -33.92 -52.79
CA THR A 170 5.00 -32.68 -52.32
C THR A 170 5.54 -32.83 -50.90
N SER A 171 6.87 -32.72 -50.80
CA SER A 171 7.65 -31.93 -49.85
C SER A 171 7.02 -31.60 -48.48
N VAL A 172 7.53 -32.21 -47.42
CA VAL A 172 7.36 -31.70 -46.04
C VAL A 172 8.35 -30.56 -45.83
N LYS A 173 7.85 -29.34 -45.98
CA LYS A 173 8.53 -28.09 -45.65
C LYS A 173 8.41 -27.83 -44.14
N ALA A 174 9.53 -27.41 -43.56
CA ALA A 174 9.67 -26.95 -42.17
C ALA A 174 8.58 -25.95 -41.75
N ARG A 175 8.13 -26.05 -40.50
CA ARG A 175 7.15 -25.16 -39.89
C ARG A 175 7.83 -24.27 -38.84
N PRO A 176 7.71 -22.92 -38.92
CA PRO A 176 8.20 -22.03 -37.88
C PRO A 176 7.16 -21.75 -36.79
N ALA A 177 7.69 -21.24 -35.68
CA ALA A 177 7.14 -20.82 -34.40
C ALA A 177 5.66 -20.39 -34.32
N ALA A 178 4.99 -20.87 -33.25
CA ALA A 178 3.71 -20.37 -32.79
C ALA A 178 3.91 -19.20 -31.81
N ARG A 179 3.15 -18.11 -32.03
CA ARG A 179 2.92 -16.98 -31.12
C ARG A 179 1.49 -17.11 -30.54
N PRO A 180 1.20 -16.66 -29.30
CA PRO A 180 0.10 -17.20 -28.51
C PRO A 180 -1.27 -16.54 -28.76
N LEU A 181 -2.33 -17.28 -28.39
CA LEU A 181 -3.74 -16.83 -28.41
C LEU A 181 -4.11 -16.07 -27.12
N PRO A 182 -5.13 -15.19 -27.15
CA PRO A 182 -5.49 -14.31 -26.05
C PRO A 182 -6.41 -15.00 -25.03
N VAL A 183 -6.15 -14.79 -23.74
CA VAL A 183 -7.04 -15.22 -22.65
C VAL A 183 -8.18 -14.21 -22.49
N LYS A 184 -9.40 -14.67 -22.75
CA LYS A 184 -10.65 -13.92 -22.52
C LYS A 184 -10.97 -13.93 -21.01
N SER A 185 -11.00 -12.74 -20.43
CA SER A 185 -11.46 -12.47 -19.06
C SER A 185 -12.99 -12.47 -19.01
N GLN A 186 -13.60 -13.06 -17.96
CA GLN A 186 -14.73 -12.52 -17.19
C GLN A 186 -15.29 -13.52 -16.12
N PRO A 187 -16.08 -13.07 -15.12
CA PRO A 187 -15.73 -13.26 -13.70
C PRO A 187 -16.81 -13.99 -12.85
N GLY A 188 -16.49 -14.24 -11.58
CA GLY A 188 -17.46 -14.14 -10.47
C GLY A 188 -17.99 -15.42 -9.82
N HIS A 189 -17.64 -15.57 -8.53
CA HIS A 189 -18.40 -16.17 -7.42
C HIS A 189 -18.62 -17.69 -7.33
N HIS A 190 -17.93 -18.33 -6.38
CA HIS A 190 -18.47 -18.77 -5.07
C HIS A 190 -17.57 -19.87 -4.50
N ARG A 191 -16.88 -19.59 -3.38
CA ARG A 191 -16.40 -20.66 -2.50
C ARG A 191 -17.01 -20.54 -1.12
N ARG A 192 -17.45 -21.72 -0.69
CA ARG A 192 -18.26 -22.07 0.46
C ARG A 192 -17.55 -21.75 1.79
N ARG A 193 -18.34 -21.44 2.81
CA ARG A 193 -17.94 -21.51 4.22
C ARG A 193 -17.62 -22.96 4.62
N PRO A 194 -16.79 -23.14 5.65
CA PRO A 194 -17.19 -23.99 6.77
C PRO A 194 -17.09 -23.25 8.11
N ASP A 195 -17.88 -23.75 9.07
CA ASP A 195 -18.20 -23.23 10.40
C ASP A 195 -17.02 -23.18 11.41
N PRO A 196 -17.19 -22.50 12.56
CA PRO A 196 -16.14 -22.26 13.54
C PRO A 196 -16.13 -23.33 14.65
N ASP A 197 -14.94 -23.69 15.13
CA ASP A 197 -14.77 -24.50 16.35
C ASP A 197 -14.15 -23.68 17.51
N PRO A 198 -14.38 -24.09 18.77
CA PRO A 198 -14.69 -23.16 19.85
C PRO A 198 -13.48 -22.66 20.64
N VAL A 199 -13.70 -21.49 21.24
CA VAL A 199 -12.78 -20.71 22.06
C VAL A 199 -12.40 -21.46 23.34
N ALA A 200 -11.13 -21.85 23.47
CA ALA A 200 -10.56 -22.31 24.73
C ALA A 200 -10.10 -21.11 25.58
N GLN A 201 -10.95 -20.80 26.56
CA GLN A 201 -10.64 -20.43 27.95
C GLN A 201 -9.59 -19.34 28.25
N ILE A 202 -10.16 -18.23 28.74
CA ILE A 202 -9.57 -17.19 29.58
C ILE A 202 -9.02 -17.81 30.88
N ILE A 203 -7.79 -17.47 31.26
CA ILE A 203 -7.29 -17.53 32.65
C ILE A 203 -6.80 -16.11 33.02
N PRO A 204 -7.16 -15.57 34.21
CA PRO A 204 -7.05 -14.14 34.50
C PRO A 204 -5.71 -13.71 35.12
N VAL A 205 -5.50 -12.39 35.05
CA VAL A 205 -4.45 -11.56 35.65
C VAL A 205 -4.25 -11.83 37.15
N GLY A 206 -2.99 -11.96 37.56
CA GLY A 206 -2.53 -11.87 38.96
C GLY A 206 -1.39 -10.87 39.12
N ARG A 207 -1.68 -9.74 39.78
CA ARG A 207 -0.72 -8.75 40.31
C ARG A 207 0.37 -9.41 41.16
N LYS A 208 1.57 -8.81 41.15
CA LYS A 208 2.24 -8.29 42.36
C LYS A 208 3.34 -7.29 42.01
N THR A 209 3.23 -6.15 42.67
CA THR A 209 4.20 -5.07 42.89
C THR A 209 5.42 -5.59 43.67
N THR A 210 6.62 -5.06 43.41
CA THR A 210 7.40 -4.21 44.33
C THR A 210 8.70 -3.74 43.67
N ALA A 211 9.01 -2.47 43.94
CA ALA A 211 10.13 -1.68 43.46
C ALA A 211 11.53 -2.18 43.91
N THR A 212 12.58 -1.76 43.18
CA THR A 212 13.83 -1.21 43.74
C THR A 212 14.69 -0.59 42.61
N THR A 213 14.80 0.73 42.67
CA THR A 213 15.97 1.60 42.45
C THR A 213 17.18 1.05 41.66
N ALA A 214 17.46 1.67 40.50
CA ALA A 214 18.81 2.09 40.06
C ALA A 214 18.73 2.79 38.69
N ALA A 215 18.39 4.08 38.68
CA ALA A 215 18.54 4.95 37.52
C ALA A 215 18.95 6.34 38.02
N SER A 216 20.22 6.50 38.36
CA SER A 216 20.90 7.78 38.59
C SER A 216 22.40 7.49 38.75
N GLN A 217 23.16 7.38 37.65
CA GLN A 217 24.62 7.57 37.56
C GLN A 217 25.11 7.05 36.20
N GLU A 218 24.93 7.83 35.13
CA GLU A 218 25.62 7.55 33.87
C GLU A 218 25.70 8.83 33.01
N TRP A 219 26.29 9.91 33.55
CA TRP A 219 26.72 11.10 32.79
C TRP A 219 27.88 11.86 33.48
N GLU A 220 28.97 11.18 33.84
CA GLU A 220 30.28 11.81 34.11
C GLU A 220 31.42 10.87 33.69
N GLU A 221 31.70 10.82 32.38
CA GLU A 221 33.02 10.65 31.75
C GLU A 221 32.78 10.30 30.27
N PHE A 222 32.81 11.31 29.41
CA PHE A 222 33.45 11.34 28.08
C PHE A 222 33.17 12.68 27.38
#